data_AF-A0A9Q1H5Q8-F1
#
_entry.id   AF-A0A9Q1H5Q8-F1
#
_cell.length_a   1.000
_cell.length_b   1.000
_cell.length_c   1.000
_cell.angle_alpha   90.00
_cell.angle_beta   90.00
_cell.angle_gamma   90.00
#
_symmetry.space_group_name_H-M   'P 1'
#
loop_
_entity.id
_entity.type
_entity.pdbx_description
1 polymer ?
#
loop_
_entity_poly.entity_id
_entity_poly.type
_entity_poly.pdbx_seq_one_letter_code
_entity_poly.pdbx_strand_id
1 'polypeptide(L)'
;MADTLYCSMGFGLDESSTSTCMDGKWVPEDPICLKICSLPHYLNFTNLYAVPFKYEYIVGEVIMYYCKWGYRLDRDPYATCTKEGFDPPELPQCEAAPLERWREVEREVERGGEEVEKEVEREVERERWRERWRERGGVREVERER
;
A
#
# COMPACT_ATOMS: atom_id res chain seq x y z
N MET A 1 -1.77 26.21 34.84
CA MET A 1 -1.48 26.64 33.46
C MET A 1 -0.73 25.48 32.82
N ALA A 2 -1.14 25.01 31.66
CA ALA A 2 -0.39 24.00 30.92
C ALA A 2 0.57 24.76 30.00
N ASP A 3 1.88 24.62 30.22
CA ASP A 3 2.88 25.13 29.29
C ASP A 3 2.92 24.20 28.09
N THR A 4 2.55 24.70 26.91
CA THR A 4 2.60 23.93 25.67
C THR A 4 4.04 23.88 25.16
N LEU A 5 4.65 22.70 25.15
CA LEU A 5 5.97 22.48 24.57
C LEU A 5 5.90 22.54 23.04
N TYR A 6 6.88 23.18 22.40
CA TYR A 6 6.98 23.29 20.94
C TYR A 6 8.42 23.04 20.48
N CYS A 7 8.57 22.46 19.30
CA CYS A 7 9.86 22.30 18.64
C CYS A 7 10.13 23.43 17.65
N SER A 8 11.41 23.64 17.34
CA SER A 8 11.81 24.53 16.24
C SER A 8 11.31 24.01 14.89
N MET A 9 11.14 24.90 13.91
CA MET A 9 10.71 24.54 12.56
C MET A 9 11.58 23.42 11.97
N GLY A 10 10.94 22.39 11.41
CA GLY A 10 11.62 21.20 10.88
C GLY A 10 11.92 20.13 11.93
N PHE A 11 11.41 20.28 13.15
CA PHE A 11 11.49 19.27 14.21
C PHE A 11 10.12 18.99 14.84
N GLY A 12 9.87 17.72 15.16
CA GLY A 12 8.65 17.23 15.78
C GLY A 12 8.91 16.69 17.17
N LEU A 13 7.90 16.73 18.04
CA LEU A 13 7.98 16.10 19.36
C LEU A 13 8.10 14.59 19.19
N ASP A 14 9.04 13.98 19.89
CA ASP A 14 9.09 12.53 20.03
C ASP A 14 7.82 12.04 20.74
N GLU A 15 7.14 11.03 20.20
CA GLU A 15 5.96 10.43 20.82
C GLU A 15 6.29 9.80 22.20
N SER A 16 7.56 9.47 22.44
CA SER A 16 8.05 8.99 23.74
C SER A 16 8.45 10.10 24.72
N SER A 17 8.37 11.37 24.31
CA SER A 17 8.69 12.50 25.17
C SER A 17 7.68 12.60 26.32
N THR A 18 8.14 12.32 27.54
CA THR A 18 7.35 12.47 28.77
C THR A 18 8.05 13.46 29.68
N SER A 19 7.31 14.46 30.16
CA SER A 19 7.81 15.46 31.11
C SER A 19 7.12 15.26 32.45
N THR A 20 7.90 15.22 33.52
CA THR A 20 7.38 15.06 34.89
C THR A 20 7.61 16.34 35.66
N CYS A 21 6.59 16.85 36.34
CA CYS A 21 6.76 18.00 37.23
C CYS A 21 7.37 17.53 38.56
N MET A 22 8.63 17.91 38.83
CA MET A 22 9.33 17.69 40.09
C MET A 22 9.66 19.05 40.72
N ASP A 23 9.24 19.28 41.97
CA ASP A 23 9.49 20.51 42.73
C ASP A 23 9.09 21.80 41.99
N GLY A 24 7.99 21.76 41.23
CA GLY A 24 7.50 22.90 40.45
C GLY A 24 8.26 23.15 39.14
N LYS A 25 9.16 22.26 38.74
CA LYS A 25 9.87 22.30 37.46
C LYS A 25 9.53 21.08 36.62
N TRP A 26 9.34 21.27 35.31
CA TRP A 26 9.23 20.16 34.38
C TRP A 26 10.60 19.54 34.13
N VAL A 27 10.70 18.22 34.25
CA VAL A 27 11.93 17.46 34.02
C VAL A 27 11.62 16.37 32.98
N PRO A 28 12.29 16.38 31.81
CA PRO A 28 13.20 17.42 31.32
C PRO A 28 12.48 18.77 31.09
N GLU A 29 13.21 19.89 31.20
CA GLU A 29 12.67 21.24 30.93
C GLU A 29 12.35 21.42 29.45
N ASP A 30 13.13 20.77 28.57
CA ASP A 30 12.95 20.79 27.11
C ASP A 30 12.37 19.47 26.59
N PRO A 31 11.46 19.50 25.60
CA PRO A 31 11.00 18.29 24.94
C PRO A 31 12.09 17.67 24.06
N ILE A 32 11.99 16.37 23.81
CA ILE A 32 12.82 15.70 22.81
C ILE A 32 12.26 16.04 21.43
N CYS A 33 13.02 16.84 20.67
CA CYS A 33 12.68 17.24 19.31
C CYS A 33 13.48 16.41 18.29
N LEU A 34 12.78 15.67 17.44
CA LEU A 34 13.34 14.87 16.35
C LEU A 34 13.24 15.61 15.02
N LYS A 35 14.24 15.47 14.16
CA LYS A 35 14.20 16.06 12.82
C LYS A 35 13.04 15.46 12.02
N ILE A 36 12.32 16.32 11.31
CA ILE A 36 11.26 15.92 10.40
C ILE A 36 11.82 15.85 9.00
N CYS A 37 11.59 14.73 8.31
CA CYS A 37 11.79 14.63 6.88
C CYS A 37 10.48 15.02 6.17
N SER A 38 10.60 15.73 5.04
CA SER A 38 9.46 16.09 4.21
C SER A 38 9.72 15.65 2.78
N LEU A 39 8.69 15.12 2.14
CA LEU A 39 8.73 14.80 0.73
C LEU A 39 8.39 16.03 -0.12
N PRO A 40 9.07 16.26 -1.26
CA PRO A 40 8.73 17.37 -2.12
C PRO A 40 7.29 17.29 -2.62
N HIS A 41 6.58 18.42 -2.57
CA HIS A 41 5.17 18.52 -2.99
C HIS A 41 4.93 18.09 -4.44
N TYR A 42 5.97 18.13 -5.27
CA TYR A 42 5.87 17.81 -6.69
C TYR A 42 5.98 16.32 -7.03
N LEU A 43 6.18 15.43 -6.05
CA LEU A 43 6.20 13.97 -6.32
C LEU A 43 4.97 13.50 -7.09
N ASN A 44 3.79 14.03 -6.76
CA ASN A 44 2.53 13.70 -7.42
C ASN A 44 2.46 14.10 -8.91
N PHE A 45 3.34 15.00 -9.39
CA PHE A 45 3.42 15.37 -10.81
C PHE A 45 4.37 14.46 -11.61
N THR A 46 4.97 13.47 -10.97
CA THR A 46 5.84 12.47 -11.59
C THR A 46 5.12 11.11 -11.66
N ASN A 47 5.71 10.13 -12.35
CA ASN A 47 5.23 8.74 -12.28
C ASN A 47 5.60 8.06 -10.96
N LEU A 48 6.08 8.78 -9.94
CA LEU A 48 6.58 8.28 -8.67
C LEU A 48 5.61 8.60 -7.53
N TYR A 49 5.39 7.62 -6.67
CA TYR A 49 4.54 7.70 -5.49
C TYR A 49 5.28 7.15 -4.27
N ALA A 50 4.83 7.50 -3.06
CA ALA A 50 5.42 7.04 -1.79
C ALA A 50 4.33 6.55 -0.82
N VAL A 51 4.63 5.51 -0.04
CA VAL A 51 3.76 4.95 1.00
C VAL A 51 4.55 4.71 2.30
N PRO A 52 4.02 5.06 3.49
CA PRO A 52 2.82 5.88 3.68
C PRO A 52 3.06 7.31 3.17
N PHE A 53 2.03 7.98 2.64
CA PHE A 53 2.14 9.40 2.27
C PHE A 53 1.76 10.29 3.45
N LYS A 54 2.75 10.98 4.00
CA LYS A 54 2.62 12.00 5.03
C LYS A 54 3.29 13.29 4.57
N TYR A 55 2.83 14.42 5.12
CA TYR A 55 3.51 15.71 4.94
C TYR A 55 4.87 15.74 5.67
N GLU A 56 4.94 15.02 6.78
CA GLU A 56 6.05 15.02 7.73
C GLU A 56 6.30 13.59 8.22
N TYR A 57 7.58 13.21 8.28
CA TYR A 57 8.05 11.91 8.77
C TYR A 57 9.04 12.13 9.90
N ILE A 58 8.92 11.36 10.98
CA ILE A 58 9.86 11.43 12.10
C ILE A 58 11.06 10.50 11.87
N VAL A 59 12.17 10.79 12.55
CA VAL A 59 13.38 9.94 12.48
C VAL A 59 13.05 8.49 12.82
N GLY A 60 13.48 7.56 11.96
CA GLY A 60 13.23 6.13 12.07
C GLY A 60 12.08 5.62 11.21
N GLU A 61 11.22 6.51 10.68
CA GLU A 61 10.17 6.09 9.76
C GLU A 61 10.75 5.70 8.39
N VAL A 62 10.17 4.66 7.81
CA VAL A 62 10.54 4.14 6.50
C VAL A 62 9.40 4.37 5.52
N ILE A 63 9.75 4.86 4.34
CA ILE A 63 8.84 4.98 3.20
C ILE A 63 9.27 4.03 2.10
N MET A 64 8.28 3.62 1.31
CA MET A 64 8.47 2.84 0.10
C MET A 64 7.97 3.63 -1.10
N TYR A 65 8.85 3.83 -2.07
CA TYR A 65 8.54 4.38 -3.36
C TYR A 65 7.97 3.32 -4.30
N TYR A 66 7.09 3.74 -5.18
CA TYR A 66 6.59 2.90 -6.28
C TYR A 66 6.24 3.75 -7.48
N CYS A 67 6.34 3.15 -8.67
CA CYS A 67 6.03 3.84 -9.91
C CYS A 67 4.61 3.56 -10.38
N LYS A 68 4.07 4.48 -11.20
CA LYS A 68 2.86 4.27 -11.99
C LYS A 68 3.00 3.02 -12.85
N TRP A 69 1.85 2.39 -13.15
CA TRP A 69 1.78 1.31 -14.12
C TRP A 69 2.52 1.66 -15.42
N GLY A 70 3.30 0.72 -15.94
CA GLY A 70 4.15 0.95 -17.12
C GLY A 70 5.59 1.32 -16.78
N TYR A 71 5.91 1.61 -15.52
CA TYR A 71 7.23 2.09 -15.10
C TYR A 71 7.85 1.22 -14.00
N ARG A 72 9.17 1.25 -13.90
CA ARG A 72 9.95 0.62 -12.84
C ARG A 72 10.86 1.64 -12.18
N LEU A 73 11.20 1.40 -10.92
CA LEU A 73 12.24 2.15 -10.24
C LEU A 73 13.61 1.80 -10.83
N ASP A 74 14.47 2.80 -10.89
CA ASP A 74 15.89 2.69 -11.25
C ASP A 74 16.75 2.15 -10.09
N ARG A 75 16.34 2.41 -8.84
CA ARG A 75 17.05 2.04 -7.61
C ARG A 75 16.14 1.43 -6.54
N ASP A 76 16.70 1.21 -5.35
CA ASP A 76 16.00 0.66 -4.19
C ASP A 76 14.75 1.49 -3.85
N PRO A 77 13.61 0.84 -3.56
CA PRO A 77 12.36 1.54 -3.28
C PRO A 77 12.32 2.15 -1.87
N TYR A 78 13.20 1.81 -0.96
CA TYR A 78 13.09 2.22 0.44
C TYR A 78 13.92 3.46 0.73
N ALA A 79 13.36 4.35 1.54
CA ALA A 79 14.11 5.42 2.17
C ALA A 79 13.71 5.55 3.64
N THR A 80 14.69 5.79 4.50
CA THR A 80 14.52 5.95 5.94
C THR A 80 14.73 7.40 6.32
N CYS A 81 13.83 7.97 7.12
CA CYS A 81 14.06 9.29 7.68
C CYS A 81 15.13 9.22 8.77
N THR A 82 16.25 9.90 8.56
CA THR A 82 17.38 10.01 9.49
C THR A 82 17.48 11.43 10.05
N LYS A 83 18.46 11.68 10.93
CA LYS A 83 18.71 13.03 11.48
C LYS A 83 19.22 13.99 10.42
N GLU A 84 19.76 13.46 9.33
CA GLU A 84 20.32 14.21 8.22
C GLU A 84 19.26 14.52 7.16
N GLY A 85 18.31 13.61 6.96
CA GLY A 85 17.21 13.67 5.99
C GLY A 85 16.76 12.27 5.58
N PHE A 86 16.07 12.13 4.46
CA PHE A 86 15.86 10.78 3.90
C PHE A 86 17.20 10.16 3.49
N ASP A 87 17.38 8.88 3.80
CA ASP A 87 18.50 8.06 3.37
C ASP A 87 17.95 6.83 2.61
N PRO A 88 18.26 6.67 1.32
CA PRO A 88 19.07 7.57 0.49
C PRO A 88 18.39 8.94 0.28
N PRO A 89 19.17 10.03 0.13
CA PRO A 89 18.63 11.37 -0.06
C PRO A 89 18.07 11.62 -1.47
N GLU A 90 18.47 10.78 -2.44
CA GLU A 90 18.06 10.92 -3.83
C GLU A 90 16.75 10.21 -4.12
N LEU A 91 15.77 10.94 -4.66
CA LEU A 91 14.50 10.37 -5.11
C LEU A 91 14.72 9.41 -6.28
N PRO A 92 14.18 8.18 -6.24
CA PRO A 92 14.25 7.27 -7.38
C PRO A 92 13.56 7.85 -8.62
N GLN A 93 13.96 7.37 -9.78
CA GLN A 93 13.37 7.72 -11.06
C GLN A 93 12.52 6.56 -11.58
N CYS A 94 11.41 6.92 -12.23
CA CYS A 94 10.54 5.96 -12.88
C CYS A 94 10.90 5.86 -14.36
N GLU A 95 11.52 4.76 -14.73
CA GLU A 95 11.87 4.44 -16.11
C GLU A 95 10.77 3.61 -16.76
N ALA A 96 10.52 3.84 -18.05
CA ALA A 96 9.56 3.05 -18.80
C ALA A 96 9.99 1.58 -18.77
N ALA A 97 9.19 0.73 -18.14
CA ALA A 97 9.46 -0.69 -18.12
C ALA A 97 9.18 -1.27 -19.52
N PRO A 98 10.01 -2.21 -20.02
CA PRO A 98 9.83 -2.77 -21.35
C PRO A 98 8.41 -3.34 -21.53
N LEU A 99 7.75 -2.97 -22.63
CA LEU A 99 6.38 -3.40 -22.97
C LEU A 99 6.22 -4.93 -22.96
N GLU A 100 7.28 -5.68 -23.27
CA GLU A 100 7.25 -7.14 -23.28
C GLU A 100 6.91 -7.76 -21.91
N ARG A 101 7.31 -7.10 -20.81
CA ARG A 101 6.96 -7.55 -19.46
C ARG A 101 5.49 -7.25 -19.13
N TRP A 102 4.97 -6.12 -19.58
CA TRP A 102 3.56 -5.76 -19.36
C TRP A 102 2.62 -6.63 -20.18
N ARG A 103 3.00 -7.00 -21.41
CA ARG A 103 2.25 -7.94 -22.26
C ARG A 103 2.11 -9.33 -21.64
N GLU A 104 3.10 -9.77 -20.86
CA GLU A 104 3.01 -11.04 -20.14
C GLU A 104 2.01 -10.97 -18.99
N VAL A 105 2.09 -9.91 -18.17
CA VAL A 105 1.12 -9.65 -17.09
C VAL A 105 -0.30 -9.49 -17.63
N GLU A 106 -0.49 -8.74 -18.71
CA GLU A 106 -1.80 -8.60 -19.37
C GLU A 106 -2.36 -9.95 -19.84
N ARG A 107 -1.52 -10.79 -20.47
CA ARG A 107 -1.90 -12.14 -20.89
C ARG A 107 -2.28 -13.04 -19.72
N GLU A 108 -1.61 -12.93 -18.58
CA GLU A 108 -1.96 -13.69 -17.38
C GLU A 108 -3.28 -13.23 -16.77
N VAL A 109 -3.52 -11.92 -16.70
CA VAL A 109 -4.79 -11.35 -16.23
C VAL A 109 -5.95 -11.73 -17.15
N GLU A 110 -5.78 -11.64 -18.46
CA GLU A 110 -6.79 -12.09 -19.43
C GLU A 110 -7.08 -13.58 -19.29
N ARG A 111 -6.05 -14.42 -19.20
CA ARG A 111 -6.22 -15.87 -19.01
C ARG A 111 -6.96 -16.19 -17.71
N GLY A 112 -6.62 -15.49 -16.62
CA GLY A 112 -7.33 -15.60 -15.35
C GLY A 112 -8.79 -15.17 -15.48
N GLY A 113 -9.07 -14.09 -16.22
CA GLY A 113 -10.43 -13.65 -16.54
C GLY A 113 -11.24 -14.69 -17.32
N GLU A 114 -10.65 -15.28 -18.37
CA GLU A 114 -11.31 -16.34 -19.16
C GLU A 114 -11.59 -17.61 -18.35
N GLU A 115 -10.72 -17.97 -17.40
CA GLU A 115 -10.91 -19.13 -16.53
C GLU A 115 -12.09 -18.92 -15.58
N VAL A 116 -12.18 -17.73 -14.98
CA VAL A 116 -13.32 -17.32 -14.14
C VAL A 116 -14.61 -17.30 -14.96
N GLU A 117 -14.59 -16.77 -16.19
CA GLU A 117 -15.78 -16.74 -17.06
C GLU A 117 -16.29 -18.16 -17.38
N LYS A 118 -15.39 -19.09 -17.71
CA LYS A 118 -15.75 -20.50 -17.94
C LYS A 118 -16.30 -21.18 -16.70
N GLU A 119 -15.80 -20.85 -15.51
CA GLU A 119 -16.35 -21.36 -14.26
C GLU A 119 -17.78 -20.86 -14.05
N VAL A 120 -18.04 -19.57 -14.25
CA VAL A 120 -19.37 -18.98 -14.19
C VAL A 120 -20.32 -19.64 -15.20
N GLU A 121 -19.90 -19.86 -16.45
CA GLU A 121 -20.73 -20.54 -17.45
C GLU A 121 -21.09 -21.98 -17.03
N ARG A 122 -20.14 -22.74 -16.51
CA ARG A 122 -20.40 -24.11 -16.00
C ARG A 122 -21.39 -24.11 -14.84
N GLU A 123 -21.32 -23.13 -13.96
CA GLU A 123 -22.31 -22.97 -12.88
C GLU A 123 -23.69 -22.62 -13.43
N VAL A 124 -23.78 -21.68 -14.38
CA VAL A 124 -25.03 -21.32 -15.05
C VAL A 124 -25.65 -22.53 -15.75
N GLU A 125 -24.86 -23.35 -16.45
CA GLU A 125 -25.34 -24.58 -17.07
C GLU A 125 -25.82 -25.61 -16.05
N ARG A 126 -25.12 -25.74 -14.93
CA ARG A 126 -25.51 -26.65 -13.83
C ARG A 126 -26.84 -26.24 -13.23
N GLU A 127 -27.06 -24.95 -12.98
CA GLU A 127 -28.33 -24.43 -12.49
C GLU A 127 -29.45 -24.57 -13.53
N ARG A 128 -29.18 -24.26 -14.82
CA ARG A 128 -30.13 -24.54 -15.92
C ARG A 128 -30.52 -26.02 -15.99
N TRP A 129 -29.57 -26.93 -15.77
CA TRP A 129 -29.85 -28.36 -15.73
C TRP A 129 -30.73 -28.72 -14.53
N ARG A 130 -30.44 -28.18 -13.34
CA ARG A 130 -31.26 -28.37 -12.12
C ARG A 130 -32.70 -27.89 -12.31
N GLU A 131 -32.88 -26.72 -12.92
CA GLU A 131 -34.21 -26.19 -13.25
C GLU A 131 -34.94 -27.13 -14.22
N ARG A 132 -34.28 -27.54 -15.30
CA ARG A 132 -34.85 -28.49 -16.28
C ARG A 132 -35.23 -29.83 -15.65
N TRP A 133 -34.43 -30.29 -14.69
CA TRP A 133 -34.70 -31.52 -13.93
C TRP A 133 -35.90 -31.36 -12.99
N ARG A 134 -36.06 -30.18 -12.37
CA ARG A 134 -37.22 -29.81 -11.54
C ARG A 134 -38.51 -29.70 -12.36
N GLU A 135 -38.46 -29.09 -13.53
CA GLU A 135 -39.62 -28.96 -14.45
C GLU A 135 -40.10 -30.30 -15.01
N ARG A 136 -39.18 -31.25 -15.26
CA ARG A 136 -39.51 -32.58 -15.78
C ARG A 136 -40.02 -33.55 -14.70
N GLY A 137 -40.26 -33.08 -13.48
CA GLY A 137 -40.87 -33.88 -12.42
C GLY A 137 -39.97 -34.98 -11.84
N GLY A 138 -38.65 -34.90 -12.00
CA GLY A 138 -37.66 -35.71 -11.26
C GLY A 138 -37.94 -37.21 -11.21
N VAL A 139 -38.08 -37.88 -12.36
CA VAL A 139 -38.21 -39.35 -12.38
C VAL A 139 -36.83 -39.98 -12.19
N ARG A 140 -36.64 -40.72 -11.09
CA ARG A 140 -35.48 -41.62 -10.93
C ARG A 140 -35.67 -42.77 -11.92
N GLU A 141 -34.67 -42.98 -12.76
CA GLU A 141 -34.54 -44.20 -13.55
C GLU A 141 -34.42 -45.37 -12.55
N VAL A 142 -35.43 -46.24 -12.51
CA VAL A 142 -35.36 -47.50 -11.76
C VAL A 142 -34.60 -48.46 -12.67
N GLU A 143 -33.32 -48.70 -12.36
CA GLU A 143 -32.58 -49.81 -12.96
C GLU A 143 -33.33 -51.11 -12.66
N ARG A 144 -33.92 -51.66 -13.72
CA ARG A 144 -34.67 -52.90 -13.70
C ARG A 144 -33.66 -54.03 -13.87
N GLU A 145 -33.01 -54.44 -12.79
CA GLU A 145 -32.27 -55.70 -12.77
C GLU A 145 -33.24 -56.87 -12.92
N ARG A 146 -32.85 -57.83 -13.76
CA ARG A 146 -33.66 -58.90 -14.34
C ARG A 146 -33.19 -60.24 -13.82
#